data_AF-A0AAV4TJ85-F1
#
_entry.id   AF-A0AAV4TJ85-F1
#
_cell.length_a   1.000
_cell.length_b   1.000
_cell.length_c   1.000
_cell.angle_alpha   90.00
_cell.angle_beta   90.00
_cell.angle_gamma   90.00
#
_symmetry.space_group_name_H-M   'P 1'
#
loop_
_entity.id
_entity.type
_entity.pdbx_description
1 polymer ?
#
loop_
_entity_poly.entity_id
_entity_poly.type
_entity_poly.pdbx_seq_one_letter_code
_entity_poly.pdbx_strand_id
1 'polypeptide(L)'
;MSRLACTFDDLNLCLWTQDTATLTWKFGNVTLTESTGPKEPVNGKGHYIYVSSYDEGGSNNEKIAKIQSAVVSSFYPESACFSFYYHMFGAHVGELRVYLVPMQDEETPLGKVVIWRRRGTQPDKWLQFKDSLNVTEGDYRLEIEAEGGNGFAGDIAIDEIAMTFGACPGVDLCDFESSLCGWKIEGSSRGKFTWTRGIALPKGPAQDHTTQTNIGYYLQAVSNGADVEENQPRKISVLTRQGNKENLKWSATKDVGKFWHYGQITISEWRTMQILLQAEKGSNNDYEMALDDILIKNSRCGTTAECNFNNGYCSYFLNETSDFAWLLGTGRVVNTQLVDPPPVDNSVENGMYIYADMTSPNLKENTEAVLMSEILEVPTKSVSCLTFYYHKNGADTSTLSVGKATLDNTNKDMQYVLKEIFSTTDNTGKGWTKKTLDVDGNQELPISYISRQKEETALVLS
;
A
#
# COMPACT_ATOMS: atom_id res chain seq x y z
N MET A 1 -14.73 27.10 12.09
CA MET A 1 -14.82 26.40 10.79
C MET A 1 -13.41 26.13 10.30
N SER A 2 -13.14 24.90 9.88
CA SER A 2 -11.86 24.49 9.29
C SER A 2 -11.60 25.30 8.01
N ARG A 3 -10.43 25.92 7.88
CA ARG A 3 -10.12 26.83 6.76
C ARG A 3 -10.02 26.13 5.40
N LEU A 4 -9.83 24.81 5.36
CA LEU A 4 -9.65 24.05 4.11
C LEU A 4 -10.71 22.97 3.88
N ALA A 5 -11.73 22.91 4.72
CA ALA A 5 -12.78 21.91 4.57
C ALA A 5 -13.64 22.18 3.32
N CYS A 6 -13.95 21.13 2.57
CA CYS A 6 -14.85 21.22 1.42
C CYS A 6 -15.55 19.89 1.16
N THR A 7 -16.89 19.93 1.16
CA THR A 7 -17.75 18.78 0.84
C THR A 7 -18.24 18.81 -0.60
N PHE A 8 -18.00 19.90 -1.35
CA PHE A 8 -18.46 20.11 -2.73
C PHE A 8 -19.99 20.10 -2.96
N ASP A 9 -20.80 19.84 -1.93
CA ASP A 9 -22.26 19.71 -2.00
C ASP A 9 -22.97 20.91 -2.65
N ASP A 10 -22.45 22.10 -2.39
CA ASP A 10 -22.96 23.38 -2.90
C ASP A 10 -22.42 23.73 -4.30
N LEU A 11 -21.87 22.75 -5.03
CA LEU A 11 -21.32 22.89 -6.39
C LEU A 11 -20.26 24.01 -6.52
N ASN A 12 -19.42 24.13 -5.50
CA ASN A 12 -18.29 25.05 -5.50
C ASN A 12 -17.05 24.42 -4.85
N LEU A 13 -15.88 25.00 -5.12
CA LEU A 13 -14.59 24.53 -4.60
C LEU A 13 -14.28 25.08 -3.19
N CYS A 14 -15.26 25.66 -2.50
CA CYS A 14 -15.09 26.29 -1.19
C CYS A 14 -13.98 27.37 -1.24
N LEU A 15 -12.90 27.18 -0.46
CA LEU A 15 -11.71 28.05 -0.45
C LEU A 15 -10.55 27.50 -1.31
N TRP A 16 -10.81 26.45 -2.09
CA TRP A 16 -9.87 25.92 -3.07
C TRP A 16 -10.04 26.64 -4.41
N THR A 17 -8.93 26.74 -5.14
CA THR A 17 -8.92 27.25 -6.51
C THR A 17 -8.41 26.18 -7.44
N GLN A 18 -8.87 26.20 -8.68
CA GLN A 18 -8.50 25.22 -9.70
C GLN A 18 -7.69 25.85 -10.82
N ASP A 19 -6.67 25.14 -11.27
CA ASP A 19 -5.99 25.40 -12.54
C ASP A 19 -6.71 24.65 -13.66
N THR A 20 -7.14 25.37 -14.69
CA THR A 20 -7.91 24.84 -15.82
C THR A 20 -7.09 24.78 -17.12
N ALA A 21 -5.77 24.95 -17.05
CA ALA A 21 -4.92 25.02 -18.24
C ALA A 21 -4.87 23.70 -19.03
N THR A 22 -4.87 22.56 -18.34
CA THR A 22 -4.70 21.23 -18.93
C THR A 22 -5.93 20.34 -18.82
N LEU A 23 -6.47 20.21 -17.61
CA LEU A 23 -7.69 19.46 -17.30
C LEU A 23 -8.40 20.13 -16.13
N THR A 24 -9.72 19.95 -16.05
CA THR A 24 -10.60 20.63 -15.10
C THR A 24 -11.32 19.58 -14.26
N TRP A 25 -11.28 19.67 -12.93
CA TRP A 25 -12.14 18.86 -12.08
C TRP A 25 -13.60 19.26 -12.31
N LYS A 26 -14.46 18.26 -12.44
CA LYS A 26 -15.90 18.43 -12.70
C LYS A 26 -16.68 18.00 -11.47
N PHE A 27 -17.83 18.62 -11.22
CA PHE A 27 -18.74 18.16 -10.17
C PHE A 27 -19.52 16.93 -10.66
N GLY A 28 -19.64 15.93 -9.79
CA GLY A 28 -20.43 14.72 -10.01
C GLY A 28 -21.21 14.33 -8.77
N ASN A 29 -22.26 13.54 -8.94
CA ASN A 29 -23.01 12.92 -7.84
C ASN A 29 -23.31 11.43 -8.10
N VAL A 30 -23.06 10.95 -9.32
CA VAL A 30 -23.09 9.55 -9.72
C VAL A 30 -22.26 9.40 -10.99
N THR A 31 -21.45 8.35 -11.06
CA THR A 31 -20.85 7.94 -12.32
C THR A 31 -21.80 7.01 -13.07
N LEU A 32 -22.18 7.39 -14.30
CA LEU A 32 -23.15 6.67 -15.12
C LEU A 32 -22.57 5.44 -15.83
N THR A 33 -21.24 5.33 -15.91
CA THR A 33 -20.54 4.18 -16.48
C THR A 33 -20.50 3.03 -15.46
N GLU A 34 -20.90 1.83 -15.88
CA GLU A 34 -20.99 0.67 -14.97
C GLU A 34 -19.62 0.19 -14.47
N SER A 35 -18.53 0.59 -15.13
CA SER A 35 -17.17 0.07 -14.93
C SER A 35 -16.15 1.08 -14.38
N THR A 36 -16.56 2.30 -14.03
CA THR A 36 -15.67 3.33 -13.47
C THR A 36 -16.35 4.18 -12.42
N GLY A 37 -15.54 4.86 -11.61
CA GLY A 37 -15.98 5.93 -10.72
C GLY A 37 -16.97 5.53 -9.62
N PRO A 38 -17.31 6.47 -8.72
CA PRO A 38 -18.21 6.19 -7.61
C PRO A 38 -19.69 6.20 -8.05
N LYS A 39 -20.48 5.27 -7.49
CA LYS A 39 -21.94 5.22 -7.72
C LYS A 39 -22.75 6.25 -6.92
N GLU A 40 -22.13 6.81 -5.89
CA GLU A 40 -22.74 7.79 -4.99
C GLU A 40 -21.63 8.59 -4.28
N PRO A 41 -21.91 9.79 -3.72
CA PRO A 41 -20.94 10.55 -2.92
C PRO A 41 -20.63 9.88 -1.57
N VAL A 42 -19.66 10.38 -0.80
CA VAL A 42 -19.12 9.74 0.43
C VAL A 42 -20.16 9.51 1.53
N ASN A 43 -21.32 10.15 1.47
CA ASN A 43 -22.43 9.97 2.42
C ASN A 43 -23.77 9.66 1.72
N GLY A 44 -23.74 9.19 0.48
CA GLY A 44 -24.93 8.85 -0.33
C GLY A 44 -25.76 10.04 -0.79
N LYS A 45 -25.31 11.27 -0.54
CA LYS A 45 -25.96 12.53 -0.92
C LYS A 45 -24.91 13.59 -1.19
N GLY A 46 -25.27 14.62 -1.93
CA GLY A 46 -24.38 15.74 -2.20
C GLY A 46 -23.65 15.62 -3.53
N HIS A 47 -22.43 16.14 -3.58
CA HIS A 47 -21.58 16.11 -4.77
C HIS A 47 -20.13 15.85 -4.39
N TYR A 48 -19.38 15.30 -5.33
CA TYR A 48 -17.92 15.20 -5.29
C TYR A 48 -17.34 15.91 -6.50
N ILE A 49 -16.01 16.03 -6.56
CA ILE A 49 -15.34 16.41 -7.80
C ILE A 49 -14.58 15.23 -8.38
N TYR A 50 -14.51 15.15 -9.71
CA TYR A 50 -13.85 14.05 -10.40
C TYR A 50 -13.20 14.48 -11.71
N VAL A 51 -12.31 13.61 -12.18
CA VAL A 51 -11.78 13.59 -13.54
C VAL A 51 -11.96 12.20 -14.13
N SER A 52 -12.12 12.16 -15.45
CA SER A 52 -12.16 10.91 -16.22
C SER A 52 -10.97 10.84 -17.16
N SER A 53 -10.47 9.63 -17.41
CA SER A 53 -9.42 9.32 -18.38
C SER A 53 -9.86 9.66 -19.81
N TYR A 54 -11.17 9.74 -20.05
CA TYR A 54 -11.74 10.08 -21.35
C TYR A 54 -13.07 10.81 -21.19
N ASP A 55 -13.27 11.88 -21.96
CA ASP A 55 -14.54 12.61 -21.99
C ASP A 55 -14.87 13.11 -23.41
N GLU A 56 -15.85 14.00 -23.55
CA GLU A 56 -16.24 14.60 -24.84
C GLU A 56 -15.07 15.29 -25.57
N GLY A 57 -14.07 15.76 -24.83
CA GLY A 57 -12.83 16.34 -25.36
C GLY A 57 -11.78 15.32 -25.79
N GLY A 58 -12.07 14.03 -25.65
CA GLY A 58 -11.21 12.91 -26.01
C GLY A 58 -10.36 12.39 -24.84
N SER A 59 -9.20 11.83 -25.16
CA SER A 59 -8.29 11.27 -24.17
C SER A 59 -7.71 12.35 -23.26
N ASN A 60 -7.67 12.05 -21.95
CA ASN A 60 -7.03 12.85 -20.92
C ASN A 60 -5.71 12.26 -20.44
N ASN A 61 -5.14 11.29 -21.17
CA ASN A 61 -3.83 10.71 -20.87
C ASN A 61 -2.78 11.81 -20.66
N GLU A 62 -2.04 11.74 -19.54
CA GLU A 62 -0.99 12.68 -19.14
C GLU A 62 -1.45 14.13 -18.88
N LYS A 63 -2.75 14.43 -19.01
CA LYS A 63 -3.31 15.74 -18.64
C LYS A 63 -3.58 15.77 -17.13
N ILE A 64 -3.26 16.89 -16.50
CA ILE A 64 -3.38 17.07 -15.05
C ILE A 64 -4.53 18.02 -14.73
N ALA A 65 -5.43 17.64 -13.83
CA ALA A 65 -6.34 18.56 -13.17
C ALA A 65 -5.81 18.87 -11.77
N LYS A 66 -5.75 20.15 -11.41
CA LYS A 66 -5.11 20.60 -10.17
C LYS A 66 -6.02 21.54 -9.39
N ILE A 67 -6.22 21.24 -8.11
CA ILE A 67 -6.74 22.20 -7.13
C ILE A 67 -5.67 22.56 -6.11
N GLN A 68 -5.71 23.80 -5.63
CA GLN A 68 -4.79 24.34 -4.63
C GLN A 68 -5.59 25.07 -3.55
N SER A 69 -5.17 24.88 -2.30
CA SER A 69 -5.73 25.59 -1.16
C SER A 69 -5.20 27.03 -1.08
N ALA A 70 -5.88 27.86 -0.29
CA ALA A 70 -5.30 29.11 0.19
C ALA A 70 -4.02 28.83 1.02
N VAL A 71 -3.11 29.80 1.05
CA VAL A 71 -1.89 29.71 1.89
C VAL A 71 -2.28 29.69 3.37
N VAL A 72 -1.70 28.75 4.11
CA VAL A 72 -1.94 28.54 5.54
C VAL A 72 -0.62 28.63 6.30
N SER A 73 -0.63 29.32 7.44
CA SER A 73 0.54 29.35 8.32
C SER A 73 0.72 28.05 9.09
N SER A 74 1.98 27.67 9.33
CA SER A 74 2.32 26.52 10.18
C SER A 74 1.61 26.58 11.53
N PHE A 75 1.16 25.42 11.99
CA PHE A 75 0.48 25.26 13.28
C PHE A 75 1.46 25.08 14.44
N TYR A 76 2.75 25.38 14.24
CA TYR A 76 3.82 25.12 15.20
C TYR A 76 3.53 25.72 16.59
N PRO A 77 3.75 24.96 17.69
CA PRO A 77 4.38 23.64 17.78
C PRO A 77 3.45 22.45 17.50
N GLU A 78 2.21 22.71 17.09
CA GLU A 78 1.19 21.70 16.88
C GLU A 78 1.15 21.24 15.40
N SER A 79 0.66 20.03 15.18
CA SER A 79 0.45 19.48 13.84
C SER A 79 -0.96 19.76 13.33
N ALA A 80 -1.20 19.58 12.04
CA ALA A 80 -2.54 19.59 11.47
C ALA A 80 -2.89 18.22 10.91
N CYS A 81 -4.12 17.78 11.13
CA CYS A 81 -4.64 16.55 10.54
C CYS A 81 -5.37 16.88 9.25
N PHE A 82 -4.80 16.48 8.11
CA PHE A 82 -5.41 16.63 6.81
C PHE A 82 -6.00 15.30 6.34
N SER A 83 -7.21 15.33 5.79
CA SER A 83 -7.86 14.15 5.24
C SER A 83 -8.77 14.50 4.06
N PHE A 84 -8.97 13.54 3.18
CA PHE A 84 -10.00 13.59 2.16
C PHE A 84 -10.37 12.16 1.76
N TYR A 85 -11.53 12.01 1.15
CA TYR A 85 -11.94 10.74 0.56
C TYR A 85 -11.62 10.73 -0.93
N TYR A 86 -11.26 9.57 -1.45
CA TYR A 86 -10.98 9.35 -2.86
C TYR A 86 -11.62 8.04 -3.34
N HIS A 87 -11.98 8.03 -4.62
CA HIS A 87 -12.44 6.85 -5.33
C HIS A 87 -11.71 6.79 -6.67
N MET A 88 -11.11 5.64 -6.96
CA MET A 88 -10.21 5.45 -8.10
C MET A 88 -10.49 4.07 -8.67
N PHE A 89 -11.41 3.94 -9.61
CA PHE A 89 -11.81 2.63 -10.13
C PHE A 89 -11.95 2.64 -11.65
N GLY A 90 -11.36 1.64 -12.28
CA GLY A 90 -11.37 1.45 -13.73
C GLY A 90 -10.02 0.97 -14.28
N ALA A 91 -10.05 0.29 -15.42
CA ALA A 91 -8.86 -0.29 -16.07
C ALA A 91 -7.79 0.74 -16.46
N HIS A 92 -8.18 1.99 -16.68
CA HIS A 92 -7.32 3.07 -17.19
C HIS A 92 -7.25 4.24 -16.21
N VAL A 93 -7.41 3.99 -14.92
CA VAL A 93 -7.23 5.01 -13.89
C VAL A 93 -5.78 5.51 -13.91
N GLY A 94 -5.60 6.83 -13.90
CA GLY A 94 -4.27 7.45 -13.86
C GLY A 94 -3.73 7.54 -12.43
N GLU A 95 -3.22 8.70 -12.04
CA GLU A 95 -2.57 8.90 -10.74
C GLU A 95 -3.16 10.11 -10.01
N LEU A 96 -3.42 9.95 -8.72
CA LEU A 96 -3.82 11.02 -7.80
C LEU A 96 -2.65 11.32 -6.87
N ARG A 97 -2.28 12.59 -6.74
CA ARG A 97 -1.15 13.06 -5.93
C ARG A 97 -1.56 14.22 -5.04
N VAL A 98 -1.00 14.27 -3.84
CA VAL A 98 -1.15 15.35 -2.89
C VAL A 98 0.22 15.88 -2.57
N TYR A 99 0.34 17.20 -2.61
CA TYR A 99 1.59 17.88 -2.37
C TYR A 99 1.47 18.91 -1.27
N LEU A 100 2.55 19.00 -0.50
CA LEU A 100 2.82 20.09 0.40
C LEU A 100 3.80 21.05 -0.27
N VAL A 101 3.41 22.31 -0.37
CA VAL A 101 4.16 23.36 -1.06
C VAL A 101 4.51 24.43 -0.03
N PRO A 102 5.74 24.45 0.49
CA PRO A 102 6.22 25.53 1.35
C PRO A 102 6.21 26.85 0.58
N MET A 103 5.77 27.91 1.23
CA MET A 103 5.54 29.23 0.65
C MET A 103 6.43 30.25 1.35
N GLN A 104 7.09 31.12 0.57
CA GLN A 104 7.81 32.28 1.11
C GLN A 104 6.84 33.40 1.49
N ASP A 105 5.81 33.59 0.68
CA ASP A 105 4.72 34.55 0.80
C ASP A 105 3.47 33.99 0.10
N GLU A 106 2.39 34.76 -0.04
CA GLU A 106 1.14 34.26 -0.63
C GLU A 106 1.28 33.78 -2.09
N GLU A 107 2.31 34.20 -2.83
CA GLU A 107 2.45 33.92 -4.27
C GLU A 107 3.67 33.04 -4.61
N THR A 108 4.69 33.00 -3.75
CA THR A 108 6.02 32.45 -4.09
C THR A 108 6.25 31.07 -3.46
N PRO A 109 6.15 29.96 -4.23
CA PRO A 109 6.48 28.62 -3.73
C PRO A 109 8.00 28.41 -3.65
N LEU A 110 8.45 27.78 -2.57
CA LEU A 110 9.86 27.42 -2.33
C LEU A 110 10.24 26.03 -2.85
N GLY A 111 9.24 25.26 -3.26
CA GLY A 111 9.39 23.88 -3.73
C GLY A 111 8.11 23.10 -3.52
N LYS A 112 8.09 21.84 -3.97
CA LYS A 112 6.90 20.98 -3.89
C LYS A 112 7.33 19.60 -3.41
N VAL A 113 6.67 19.10 -2.37
CA VAL A 113 6.94 17.79 -1.75
C VAL A 113 5.71 16.91 -1.94
N VAL A 114 5.86 15.73 -2.55
CA VAL A 114 4.78 14.73 -2.59
C VAL A 114 4.60 14.22 -1.17
N ILE A 115 3.38 14.30 -0.63
CA ILE A 115 3.06 13.75 0.70
C ILE A 115 2.15 12.53 0.61
N TRP A 116 1.49 12.32 -0.53
CA TRP A 116 0.71 11.12 -0.79
C TRP A 116 0.47 10.96 -2.29
N ARG A 117 0.39 9.71 -2.76
CA ARG A 117 -0.07 9.40 -4.11
C ARG A 117 -0.65 7.99 -4.21
N ARG A 118 -1.54 7.79 -5.17
CA ARG A 118 -2.01 6.47 -5.62
C ARG A 118 -2.13 6.46 -7.14
N ARG A 119 -1.79 5.32 -7.76
CA ARG A 119 -1.84 5.11 -9.21
C ARG A 119 -2.70 3.88 -9.52
N GLY A 120 -3.42 3.94 -10.63
CA GLY A 120 -4.19 2.82 -11.15
C GLY A 120 -5.43 2.53 -10.32
N THR A 121 -6.12 1.45 -10.69
CA THR A 121 -7.35 1.04 -10.02
C THR A 121 -7.12 0.73 -8.54
N GLN A 122 -8.04 1.19 -7.72
CA GLN A 122 -8.20 0.94 -6.30
C GLN A 122 -9.51 0.14 -6.12
N PRO A 123 -9.80 -0.38 -4.91
CA PRO A 123 -11.11 -0.95 -4.60
C PRO A 123 -12.27 -0.01 -5.01
N ASP A 124 -13.35 -0.57 -5.56
CA ASP A 124 -14.57 0.15 -5.93
C ASP A 124 -15.38 0.56 -4.68
N LYS A 125 -14.80 1.45 -3.90
CA LYS A 125 -15.40 2.08 -2.72
C LYS A 125 -14.65 3.37 -2.42
N TRP A 126 -15.29 4.26 -1.68
CA TRP A 126 -14.61 5.42 -1.13
C TRP A 126 -13.55 4.97 -0.11
N LEU A 127 -12.32 5.41 -0.35
CA LEU A 127 -11.18 5.25 0.55
C LEU A 127 -10.85 6.60 1.15
N GLN A 128 -10.26 6.63 2.34
CA GLN A 128 -9.88 7.86 3.00
C GLN A 128 -8.35 7.95 3.10
N PHE A 129 -7.80 9.06 2.60
CA PHE A 129 -6.47 9.49 3.01
C PHE A 129 -6.60 10.38 4.25
N LYS A 130 -5.70 10.18 5.22
CA LYS A 130 -5.66 10.94 6.44
C LYS A 130 -4.24 10.92 6.99
N ASP A 131 -3.64 12.09 7.22
CA ASP A 131 -2.28 12.18 7.75
C ASP A 131 -2.00 13.49 8.52
N SER A 132 -1.04 13.41 9.45
CA SER A 132 -0.58 14.54 10.26
C SER A 132 0.51 15.31 9.53
N LEU A 133 0.21 16.54 9.13
CA LEU A 133 1.16 17.47 8.54
C LEU A 133 2.02 18.12 9.63
N ASN A 134 3.32 17.82 9.60
CA ASN A 134 4.31 18.35 10.54
C ASN A 134 5.15 19.46 9.88
N VAL A 135 4.53 20.61 9.57
CA VAL A 135 5.24 21.79 9.07
C VAL A 135 5.77 22.58 10.26
N THR A 136 7.09 22.56 10.46
CA THR A 136 7.74 23.10 11.66
C THR A 136 7.94 24.61 11.64
N GLU A 137 7.97 25.23 10.46
CA GLU A 137 8.14 26.68 10.31
C GLU A 137 7.66 27.13 8.92
N GLY A 138 7.18 28.38 8.83
CA GLY A 138 6.78 29.00 7.56
C GLY A 138 5.31 28.79 7.18
N ASP A 139 4.94 29.39 6.06
CA ASP A 139 3.63 29.22 5.43
C ASP A 139 3.69 28.11 4.37
N TYR A 140 2.56 27.49 4.07
CA TYR A 140 2.47 26.44 3.07
C TYR A 140 1.09 26.41 2.44
N ARG A 141 0.96 25.67 1.34
CA ARG A 141 -0.34 25.26 0.80
C ARG A 141 -0.33 23.79 0.42
N LEU A 142 -1.53 23.23 0.30
CA LEU A 142 -1.77 21.91 -0.25
C LEU A 142 -2.23 22.01 -1.71
N GLU A 143 -1.69 21.13 -2.55
CA GLU A 143 -2.14 20.92 -3.92
C GLU A 143 -2.58 19.47 -4.12
N ILE A 144 -3.68 19.27 -4.81
CA ILE A 144 -4.18 17.94 -5.19
C ILE A 144 -4.25 17.87 -6.72
N GLU A 145 -3.56 16.90 -7.29
CA GLU A 145 -3.43 16.69 -8.73
C GLU A 145 -3.93 15.32 -9.13
N ALA A 146 -4.81 15.27 -10.12
CA ALA A 146 -5.21 14.04 -10.78
C ALA A 146 -4.74 14.04 -12.24
N GLU A 147 -4.01 13.01 -12.61
CA GLU A 147 -3.56 12.76 -13.98
C GLU A 147 -4.49 11.74 -14.63
N GLY A 148 -5.00 12.05 -15.82
CA GLY A 148 -5.82 11.12 -16.60
C GLY A 148 -4.97 9.93 -17.08
N GLY A 149 -5.52 8.71 -16.96
CA GLY A 149 -4.83 7.51 -17.42
C GLY A 149 -5.01 7.24 -18.91
N ASN A 150 -4.24 6.27 -19.42
CA ASN A 150 -4.24 5.91 -20.83
C ASN A 150 -5.40 4.97 -21.18
N GLY A 151 -6.55 5.53 -21.58
CA GLY A 151 -7.70 4.76 -22.09
C GLY A 151 -9.03 5.40 -21.73
N PHE A 152 -10.13 4.66 -21.91
CA PHE A 152 -11.50 5.19 -21.82
C PHE A 152 -12.25 4.83 -20.53
N ALA A 153 -11.61 4.10 -19.62
CA ALA A 153 -12.28 3.54 -18.45
C ALA A 153 -11.45 3.78 -17.18
N GLY A 154 -11.32 5.03 -16.74
CA GLY A 154 -10.67 5.35 -15.48
C GLY A 154 -11.12 6.68 -14.92
N ASP A 155 -11.80 6.65 -13.78
CA ASP A 155 -12.21 7.86 -13.07
C ASP A 155 -11.44 8.01 -11.77
N ILE A 156 -11.14 9.26 -11.41
CA ILE A 156 -10.57 9.66 -10.12
C ILE A 156 -11.50 10.70 -9.53
N ALA A 157 -12.11 10.38 -8.39
CA ALA A 157 -12.98 11.28 -7.66
C ALA A 157 -12.40 11.57 -6.26
N ILE A 158 -12.62 12.79 -5.77
CA ILE A 158 -12.32 13.19 -4.40
C ILE A 158 -13.50 13.93 -3.77
N ASP A 159 -13.63 13.78 -2.46
CA ASP A 159 -14.76 14.31 -1.69
C ASP A 159 -14.34 14.54 -0.23
N GLU A 160 -15.15 15.28 0.54
CA GLU A 160 -15.04 15.45 1.99
C GLU A 160 -13.61 15.84 2.44
N ILE A 161 -13.04 16.88 1.83
CA ILE A 161 -11.76 17.44 2.26
C ILE A 161 -11.95 18.04 3.65
N ALA A 162 -11.06 17.70 4.57
CA ALA A 162 -11.06 18.22 5.93
C ALA A 162 -9.65 18.50 6.43
N MET A 163 -9.54 19.53 7.26
CA MET A 163 -8.33 19.85 8.00
C MET A 163 -8.70 20.18 9.44
N THR A 164 -8.14 19.46 10.39
CA THR A 164 -8.37 19.67 11.82
C THR A 164 -7.07 19.95 12.55
N PHE A 165 -7.20 20.58 13.71
CA PHE A 165 -6.07 20.92 14.55
C PHE A 165 -5.59 19.70 15.34
N GLY A 166 -4.27 19.53 15.46
CA GLY A 166 -3.63 18.41 16.13
C GLY A 166 -3.32 17.24 15.20
N ALA A 167 -2.64 16.23 15.74
CA ALA A 167 -2.32 15.01 15.02
C ALA A 167 -3.60 14.24 14.67
N CYS A 168 -3.58 13.55 13.54
CA CYS A 168 -4.72 12.76 13.12
C CYS A 168 -5.02 11.61 14.08
N PRO A 169 -6.25 11.51 14.61
CA PRO A 169 -6.63 10.35 15.41
C PRO A 169 -6.78 9.12 14.51
N GLY A 170 -6.16 8.00 14.90
CA GLY A 170 -6.30 6.72 14.20
C GLY A 170 -5.58 6.63 12.86
N VAL A 171 -4.56 7.45 12.60
CA VAL A 171 -3.58 7.15 11.54
C VAL A 171 -2.70 6.04 12.07
N ASP A 172 -3.21 4.84 11.88
CA ASP A 172 -2.62 3.62 12.41
C ASP A 172 -1.43 3.18 11.55
N LEU A 173 -1.40 3.54 10.25
CA LEU A 173 -0.32 3.28 9.31
C LEU A 173 0.61 4.49 9.17
N CYS A 174 1.90 4.30 9.45
CA CYS A 174 2.95 5.26 9.15
C CYS A 174 3.82 4.73 8.02
N ASP A 175 3.55 5.21 6.81
CA ASP A 175 4.24 4.89 5.56
C ASP A 175 5.49 5.77 5.32
N PHE A 176 5.78 6.68 6.25
CA PHE A 176 6.87 7.65 6.18
C PHE A 176 6.89 8.57 4.93
N GLU A 177 5.85 8.59 4.09
CA GLU A 177 5.86 9.35 2.83
C GLU A 177 5.77 10.86 3.02
N SER A 178 5.19 11.31 4.13
CA SER A 178 5.04 12.74 4.44
C SER A 178 5.88 13.17 5.65
N SER A 179 6.06 12.29 6.63
CA SER A 179 6.58 12.63 7.96
C SER A 179 6.98 11.39 8.76
N LEU A 180 7.33 11.57 10.04
CA LEU A 180 7.52 10.46 10.99
C LEU A 180 6.22 10.03 11.69
N CYS A 181 5.06 10.54 11.28
CA CYS A 181 3.74 10.21 11.84
C CYS A 181 3.66 10.29 13.38
N GLY A 182 4.38 11.26 13.97
CA GLY A 182 4.46 11.46 15.42
C GLY A 182 5.49 10.59 16.16
N TRP A 183 6.16 9.65 15.48
CA TRP A 183 7.34 8.96 16.02
C TRP A 183 8.45 9.97 16.29
N LYS A 184 9.09 9.83 17.45
CA LYS A 184 10.20 10.68 17.87
C LYS A 184 11.50 9.89 17.80
N ILE A 185 12.49 10.47 17.12
CA ILE A 185 13.85 9.95 17.12
C ILE A 185 14.48 10.35 18.45
N GLU A 186 14.65 9.39 19.36
CA GLU A 186 15.46 9.61 20.56
C GLU A 186 16.95 9.53 20.19
N GLY A 187 17.68 10.61 20.48
CA GLY A 187 19.13 10.65 20.39
C GLY A 187 19.75 9.54 21.24
N SER A 188 20.77 8.89 20.72
CA SER A 188 21.25 7.64 21.29
C SER A 188 22.02 7.85 22.59
N SER A 189 21.41 7.49 23.73
CA SER A 189 22.15 7.33 24.98
C SER A 189 22.98 6.03 25.00
N ARG A 190 22.75 5.11 24.05
CA ARG A 190 23.29 3.73 24.05
C ARG A 190 23.74 3.16 22.69
N GLY A 191 23.75 3.90 21.57
CA GLY A 191 23.98 3.26 20.26
C GLY A 191 24.41 4.18 19.11
N LYS A 192 25.41 3.76 18.34
CA LYS A 192 26.09 4.55 17.31
C LYS A 192 25.31 4.67 15.97
N PHE A 193 23.98 4.51 16.01
CA PHE A 193 23.05 4.65 14.90
C PHE A 193 21.96 5.67 15.25
N THR A 194 21.45 6.36 14.23
CA THR A 194 20.28 7.24 14.35
C THR A 194 19.29 6.88 13.25
N TRP A 195 18.01 6.80 13.61
CA TRP A 195 16.95 6.67 12.62
C TRP A 195 16.84 7.97 11.83
N THR A 196 16.83 7.87 10.52
CA THR A 196 16.65 9.00 9.61
C THR A 196 15.66 8.61 8.54
N ARG A 197 14.75 9.50 8.20
CA ARG A 197 13.86 9.33 7.04
C ARG A 197 14.65 9.58 5.75
N GLY A 198 14.57 8.67 4.78
CA GLY A 198 15.32 8.79 3.52
C GLY A 198 14.75 7.93 2.40
N ILE A 199 15.23 8.16 1.18
CA ILE A 199 14.70 7.52 -0.04
C ILE A 199 15.55 6.35 -0.56
N ALA A 200 16.80 6.25 -0.10
CA ALA A 200 17.76 5.26 -0.59
C ALA A 200 18.78 4.89 0.49
N LEU A 201 19.16 3.61 0.48
CA LEU A 201 20.25 3.03 1.25
C LEU A 201 21.14 2.25 0.26
N PRO A 202 22.47 2.48 0.22
CA PRO A 202 23.37 1.81 -0.73
C PRO A 202 23.23 0.27 -0.79
N LYS A 203 22.96 -0.34 0.35
CA LYS A 203 22.79 -1.79 0.57
C LYS A 203 21.40 -2.16 1.09
N GLY A 204 20.52 -1.18 1.28
CA GLY A 204 19.12 -1.41 1.64
C GLY A 204 18.21 -1.61 0.42
N PRO A 205 16.88 -1.56 0.63
CA PRO A 205 15.90 -1.72 -0.42
C PRO A 205 16.05 -0.70 -1.55
N ALA A 206 15.89 -1.17 -2.79
CA ALA A 206 16.06 -0.35 -3.99
C ALA A 206 14.84 0.55 -4.28
N GLN A 207 13.68 0.15 -3.77
CA GLN A 207 12.42 0.85 -3.91
C GLN A 207 11.76 0.92 -2.53
N ASP A 208 11.03 1.99 -2.29
CA ASP A 208 10.15 2.20 -1.15
C ASP A 208 8.96 1.21 -1.18
N HIS A 209 8.56 0.68 -0.03
CA HIS A 209 7.53 -0.37 0.00
C HIS A 209 6.13 0.21 -0.28
N THR A 210 5.84 1.39 0.28
CA THR A 210 4.54 2.05 0.12
C THR A 210 4.25 2.42 -1.33
N THR A 211 5.22 3.05 -1.99
CA THR A 211 5.05 3.63 -3.32
C THR A 211 5.57 2.74 -4.43
N GLN A 212 6.38 1.72 -4.12
CA GLN A 212 7.04 0.85 -5.10
C GLN A 212 7.87 1.67 -6.10
N THR A 213 8.60 2.66 -5.59
CA THR A 213 9.48 3.53 -6.39
C THR A 213 10.79 3.83 -5.70
N ASN A 214 11.78 4.28 -6.47
CA ASN A 214 13.09 4.73 -5.96
C ASN A 214 13.11 6.15 -5.36
N ILE A 215 11.95 6.79 -5.19
CA ILE A 215 11.82 8.15 -4.64
C ILE A 215 10.86 8.25 -3.44
N GLY A 216 10.24 7.15 -3.04
CA GLY A 216 9.46 7.08 -1.79
C GLY A 216 10.37 7.08 -0.57
N TYR A 217 9.82 7.40 0.59
CA TYR A 217 10.55 7.62 1.82
C TYR A 217 10.23 6.56 2.87
N TYR A 218 11.27 5.96 3.42
CA TYR A 218 11.19 5.02 4.51
C TYR A 218 12.13 5.40 5.66
N LEU A 219 12.01 4.71 6.79
CA LEU A 219 12.86 4.94 7.96
C LEU A 219 14.16 4.12 7.86
N GLN A 220 15.30 4.77 7.98
CA GLN A 220 16.63 4.19 7.75
C GLN A 220 17.47 4.27 9.01
N ALA A 221 18.14 3.19 9.40
CA ALA A 221 19.14 3.23 10.45
C ALA A 221 20.49 3.62 9.83
N VAL A 222 20.93 4.86 10.06
CA VAL A 222 22.22 5.38 9.55
C VAL A 222 23.27 5.42 10.66
N SER A 223 24.48 4.93 10.35
CA SER A 223 25.61 4.86 11.28
C SER A 223 26.30 6.23 11.40
N ASN A 224 26.56 6.69 12.62
CA ASN A 224 27.15 8.02 12.88
C ASN A 224 28.70 8.03 12.96
N GLY A 225 29.39 6.99 12.49
CA GLY A 225 30.86 6.96 12.46
C GLY A 225 31.51 6.22 13.64
N ALA A 226 32.85 6.16 13.61
CA ALA A 226 33.68 5.04 14.07
C ALA A 226 33.67 4.75 15.60
N ASP A 227 33.42 3.48 15.93
CA ASP A 227 34.13 2.63 16.90
C ASP A 227 33.22 1.44 17.23
N VAL A 228 33.73 0.21 17.26
CA VAL A 228 32.94 -0.97 17.66
C VAL A 228 33.72 -1.74 18.73
N GLU A 229 33.07 -1.99 19.85
CA GLU A 229 33.43 -3.09 20.75
C GLU A 229 33.11 -4.41 20.04
N GLU A 230 34.06 -5.33 20.00
CA GLU A 230 33.88 -6.68 19.44
C GLU A 230 32.67 -7.41 20.06
N ASN A 231 31.96 -8.21 19.25
CA ASN A 231 30.90 -9.17 19.63
C ASN A 231 29.45 -8.69 19.92
N GLN A 232 29.02 -7.50 19.50
CA GLN A 232 27.58 -7.17 19.53
C GLN A 232 26.83 -7.72 18.29
N PRO A 233 25.64 -8.36 18.43
CA PRO A 233 24.82 -8.82 17.30
C PRO A 233 24.06 -7.65 16.64
N ARG A 234 23.87 -7.74 15.31
CA ARG A 234 23.00 -6.81 14.56
C ARG A 234 21.56 -7.16 14.84
N LYS A 235 20.75 -6.16 15.16
CA LYS A 235 19.39 -6.42 15.59
C LYS A 235 18.48 -5.23 15.36
N ILE A 236 17.34 -5.46 14.71
CA ILE A 236 16.16 -4.60 14.84
C ILE A 236 15.32 -5.17 15.98
N SER A 237 14.91 -4.32 16.91
CA SER A 237 14.11 -4.71 18.08
C SER A 237 12.87 -3.84 18.20
N VAL A 238 11.74 -4.46 18.57
CA VAL A 238 10.57 -3.76 19.08
C VAL A 238 10.57 -3.92 20.60
N LEU A 239 10.58 -2.81 21.33
CA LEU A 239 10.50 -2.78 22.79
C LEU A 239 9.29 -1.97 23.26
N THR A 240 8.92 -2.19 24.51
CA THR A 240 7.96 -1.36 25.24
C THR A 240 8.65 -0.70 26.43
N ARG A 241 8.43 0.59 26.64
CA ARG A 241 8.96 1.34 27.78
C ARG A 241 7.83 1.80 28.69
N GLN A 242 7.95 1.46 29.97
CA GLN A 242 7.05 1.90 31.04
C GLN A 242 7.91 2.50 32.16
N GLY A 243 7.84 3.83 32.33
CA GLY A 243 8.80 4.55 33.18
C GLY A 243 10.22 4.38 32.66
N ASN A 244 11.14 3.91 33.52
CA ASN A 244 12.55 3.67 33.16
C ASN A 244 12.83 2.22 32.72
N LYS A 245 11.79 1.38 32.58
CA LYS A 245 11.96 -0.04 32.23
C LYS A 245 11.60 -0.29 30.78
N GLU A 246 12.54 -0.85 30.04
CA GLU A 246 12.36 -1.32 28.66
C GLU A 246 12.23 -2.84 28.64
N ASN A 247 11.24 -3.36 27.91
CA ASN A 247 11.03 -4.80 27.74
C ASN A 247 11.02 -5.13 26.25
N LEU A 248 11.91 -6.03 25.84
CA LEU A 248 11.96 -6.57 24.47
C LEU A 248 10.69 -7.35 24.16
N LYS A 249 10.09 -7.07 23.01
CA LYS A 249 8.90 -7.77 22.52
C LYS A 249 9.23 -8.62 21.29
N TRP A 250 9.98 -8.07 20.33
CA TRP A 250 10.37 -8.78 19.12
C TRP A 250 11.79 -8.38 18.71
N SER A 251 12.46 -9.25 17.96
CA SER A 251 13.69 -8.88 17.27
C SER A 251 14.03 -9.72 16.06
N ALA A 252 14.64 -9.08 15.06
CA ALA A 252 15.26 -9.75 13.91
C ALA A 252 16.77 -9.49 13.87
N THR A 253 17.53 -10.55 13.60
CA THR A 253 19.01 -10.51 13.50
C THR A 253 19.53 -11.09 12.18
N LYS A 254 18.66 -11.69 11.36
CA LYS A 254 19.04 -12.30 10.09
C LYS A 254 19.15 -11.23 9.00
N ASP A 255 20.16 -11.37 8.16
CA ASP A 255 20.28 -10.60 6.93
C ASP A 255 19.22 -11.10 5.94
N VAL A 256 18.47 -10.16 5.38
CA VAL A 256 17.37 -10.40 4.46
C VAL A 256 17.56 -9.63 3.14
N GLY A 257 18.82 -9.31 2.81
CA GLY A 257 19.18 -8.65 1.55
C GLY A 257 18.49 -7.30 1.36
N LYS A 258 18.15 -6.99 0.11
CA LYS A 258 17.56 -5.70 -0.32
C LYS A 258 16.03 -5.74 -0.41
N PHE A 259 15.38 -6.73 0.18
CA PHE A 259 13.94 -6.92 0.04
C PHE A 259 13.21 -6.50 1.31
N TRP A 260 11.99 -6.00 1.18
CA TRP A 260 11.13 -5.73 2.31
C TRP A 260 10.58 -7.03 2.91
N HIS A 261 10.54 -7.10 4.24
CA HIS A 261 9.96 -8.23 4.96
C HIS A 261 8.94 -7.72 5.96
N TYR A 262 7.73 -8.28 5.88
CA TYR A 262 6.66 -7.98 6.83
C TYR A 262 6.99 -8.52 8.22
N GLY A 263 6.77 -7.71 9.25
CA GLY A 263 6.90 -8.10 10.66
C GLY A 263 5.69 -7.66 11.46
N GLN A 264 5.20 -8.53 12.33
CA GLN A 264 4.10 -8.21 13.25
C GLN A 264 4.34 -8.74 14.66
N ILE A 265 3.82 -8.04 15.65
CA ILE A 265 3.86 -8.50 17.04
C ILE A 265 2.62 -8.05 17.82
N THR A 266 1.99 -8.99 18.52
CA THR A 266 0.95 -8.68 19.51
C THR A 266 1.59 -8.22 20.82
N ILE A 267 1.34 -6.96 21.22
CA ILE A 267 1.77 -6.40 22.50
C ILE A 267 0.60 -6.50 23.50
N SER A 268 0.67 -7.45 24.44
CA SER A 268 -0.37 -7.66 25.47
C SER A 268 -0.05 -6.89 26.76
N GLU A 269 -0.25 -5.58 26.74
CA GLU A 269 0.07 -4.68 27.85
C GLU A 269 -1.11 -3.75 28.15
N TRP A 270 -1.45 -3.55 29.44
CA TRP A 270 -2.69 -2.91 29.88
C TRP A 270 -2.49 -1.50 30.46
N ARG A 271 -1.24 -1.04 30.51
CA ARG A 271 -0.82 0.24 31.09
C ARG A 271 -0.28 1.14 30.00
N THR A 272 -0.31 2.46 30.22
CA THR A 272 0.34 3.42 29.34
C THR A 272 1.81 3.06 29.15
N MET A 273 2.26 3.02 27.90
CA MET A 273 3.62 2.67 27.53
C MET A 273 4.05 3.46 26.30
N GLN A 274 5.35 3.46 26.02
CA GLN A 274 5.90 3.86 24.72
C GLN A 274 6.33 2.61 23.96
N ILE A 275 6.15 2.62 22.64
CA ILE A 275 6.74 1.62 21.74
C ILE A 275 8.06 2.18 21.23
N LEU A 276 9.07 1.32 21.14
CA LEU A 276 10.41 1.68 20.69
C LEU A 276 10.82 0.76 19.56
N LEU A 277 11.36 1.37 18.51
CA LEU A 277 12.02 0.68 17.41
C LEU A 277 13.50 0.96 17.56
N GLN A 278 14.28 -0.08 17.81
CA GLN A 278 15.70 0.05 18.10
C GLN A 278 16.51 -0.73 17.06
N ALA A 279 17.49 -0.07 16.46
CA ALA A 279 18.50 -0.70 15.63
C ALA A 279 19.83 -0.77 16.39
N GLU A 280 20.44 -1.95 16.43
CA GLU A 280 21.71 -2.23 17.11
C GLU A 280 22.80 -2.59 16.09
N LYS A 281 23.95 -1.92 16.19
CA LYS A 281 25.13 -2.18 15.35
C LYS A 281 25.74 -3.53 15.70
N GLY A 282 26.18 -4.26 14.68
CA GLY A 282 27.09 -5.40 14.87
C GLY A 282 28.53 -5.07 14.48
N SER A 283 29.42 -6.06 14.63
CA SER A 283 30.87 -5.93 14.50
C SER A 283 31.41 -5.34 13.18
N ASN A 284 30.64 -5.32 12.10
CA ASN A 284 31.09 -4.90 10.76
C ASN A 284 30.28 -3.71 10.24
N ASN A 285 30.91 -2.86 9.41
CA ASN A 285 30.32 -1.65 8.82
C ASN A 285 29.51 -1.88 7.53
N ASP A 286 29.15 -3.12 7.22
CA ASP A 286 28.63 -3.52 5.90
C ASP A 286 27.09 -3.67 5.86
N TYR A 287 26.37 -3.05 6.80
CA TYR A 287 24.96 -3.38 7.06
C TYR A 287 24.12 -2.14 7.31
N GLU A 288 22.97 -2.12 6.67
CA GLU A 288 21.98 -1.05 6.71
C GLU A 288 20.64 -1.68 7.07
N MET A 289 19.78 -0.95 7.78
CA MET A 289 18.48 -1.45 8.22
C MET A 289 17.43 -0.41 7.84
N ALA A 290 16.30 -0.88 7.35
CA ALA A 290 15.18 -0.03 6.99
C ALA A 290 13.89 -0.58 7.60
N LEU A 291 12.96 0.31 7.89
CA LEU A 291 11.59 0.03 8.28
C LEU A 291 10.68 0.91 7.45
N ASP A 292 9.54 0.35 7.06
CA ASP A 292 8.50 1.05 6.33
C ASP A 292 7.12 0.53 6.78
N ASP A 293 6.05 1.28 6.49
CA ASP A 293 4.66 0.87 6.70
C ASP A 293 4.29 0.38 8.12
N ILE A 294 4.54 1.21 9.13
CA ILE A 294 4.30 0.83 10.53
C ILE A 294 2.83 0.95 10.89
N LEU A 295 2.16 -0.19 11.12
CA LEU A 295 0.75 -0.27 11.45
C LEU A 295 0.50 -0.66 12.92
N ILE A 296 -0.18 0.20 13.70
CA ILE A 296 -0.61 -0.11 15.09
C ILE A 296 -2.13 -0.29 15.13
N LYS A 297 -2.61 -1.46 15.55
CA LYS A 297 -4.06 -1.74 15.72
C LYS A 297 -4.41 -1.99 17.18
N ASN A 298 -5.61 -1.56 17.60
CA ASN A 298 -6.20 -1.87 18.91
C ASN A 298 -6.85 -3.27 18.94
N SER A 299 -6.18 -4.25 18.35
CA SER A 299 -6.60 -5.65 18.33
C SER A 299 -5.37 -6.55 18.41
N ARG A 300 -5.56 -7.84 18.66
CA ARG A 300 -4.48 -8.80 18.40
C ARG A 300 -4.12 -8.75 16.92
N CYS A 301 -2.85 -8.97 16.62
CA CYS A 301 -2.41 -9.27 15.26
C CYS A 301 -3.14 -10.55 14.78
N GLY A 302 -3.57 -10.57 13.53
CA GLY A 302 -4.45 -11.60 12.96
C GLY A 302 -3.79 -12.98 12.85
N THR A 303 -4.64 -13.99 12.66
CA THR A 303 -4.27 -15.37 12.30
C THR A 303 -3.52 -15.39 10.97
N THR A 304 -2.41 -16.12 10.91
CA THR A 304 -1.41 -16.08 9.83
C THR A 304 -2.02 -16.28 8.43
N ALA A 305 -1.69 -15.40 7.47
CA ALA A 305 -2.10 -15.47 6.05
C ALA A 305 -3.62 -15.47 5.75
N GLU A 306 -4.48 -15.03 6.68
CA GLU A 306 -5.91 -14.86 6.35
C GLU A 306 -6.13 -13.60 5.51
N CYS A 307 -6.70 -13.76 4.31
CA CYS A 307 -7.06 -12.64 3.45
C CYS A 307 -8.34 -12.90 2.68
N ASN A 308 -9.28 -11.95 2.76
CA ASN A 308 -10.53 -11.93 1.99
C ASN A 308 -10.53 -10.86 0.90
N PHE A 309 -9.37 -10.24 0.64
CA PHE A 309 -9.09 -9.21 -0.36
C PHE A 309 -9.93 -7.91 -0.34
N ASN A 310 -10.91 -7.80 0.56
CA ASN A 310 -11.85 -6.67 0.65
C ASN A 310 -11.18 -5.31 0.96
N ASN A 311 -9.98 -5.35 1.53
CA ASN A 311 -9.20 -4.17 1.91
C ASN A 311 -7.80 -4.17 1.27
N GLY A 312 -7.63 -4.85 0.14
CA GLY A 312 -6.35 -4.97 -0.55
C GLY A 312 -5.71 -6.35 -0.41
N TYR A 313 -4.39 -6.46 -0.57
CA TYR A 313 -3.67 -7.75 -0.52
C TYR A 313 -3.46 -8.31 0.90
N CYS A 314 -3.99 -7.67 1.95
CA CYS A 314 -3.76 -8.05 3.35
C CYS A 314 -2.26 -8.11 3.69
N SER A 315 -1.74 -9.25 4.19
CA SER A 315 -0.30 -9.49 4.41
C SER A 315 0.41 -10.11 3.20
N TYR A 316 -0.29 -10.23 2.06
CA TYR A 316 0.31 -10.64 0.80
C TYR A 316 0.94 -9.45 0.07
N PHE A 317 2.00 -9.73 -0.68
CA PHE A 317 2.71 -8.77 -1.52
C PHE A 317 2.98 -9.36 -2.89
N LEU A 318 3.05 -8.47 -3.89
CA LEU A 318 3.40 -8.84 -5.25
C LEU A 318 4.90 -9.10 -5.34
N ASN A 319 5.31 -10.21 -5.95
CA ASN A 319 6.72 -10.47 -6.17
C ASN A 319 7.24 -9.56 -7.29
N GLU A 320 8.23 -8.73 -6.97
CA GLU A 320 8.87 -7.77 -7.88
C GLU A 320 9.52 -8.43 -9.11
N THR A 321 9.85 -9.72 -9.05
CA THR A 321 10.42 -10.46 -10.18
C THR A 321 9.38 -11.07 -11.13
N SER A 322 8.08 -10.85 -10.88
CA SER A 322 7.01 -11.39 -11.73
C SER A 322 6.96 -10.69 -13.09
N ASP A 323 6.59 -11.41 -14.14
CA ASP A 323 6.40 -10.84 -15.49
C ASP A 323 5.14 -9.96 -15.57
N PHE A 324 4.13 -10.26 -14.73
CA PHE A 324 2.91 -9.48 -14.57
C PHE A 324 2.35 -9.64 -13.16
N ALA A 325 1.37 -8.81 -12.79
CA ALA A 325 0.86 -8.73 -11.42
C ALA A 325 -0.48 -9.45 -11.25
N TRP A 326 -0.69 -9.99 -10.06
CA TRP A 326 -2.05 -10.18 -9.53
C TRP A 326 -2.67 -8.80 -9.31
N LEU A 327 -3.94 -8.66 -9.66
CA LEU A 327 -4.71 -7.42 -9.61
C LEU A 327 -5.88 -7.58 -8.64
N LEU A 328 -6.20 -6.54 -7.89
CA LEU A 328 -7.42 -6.50 -7.07
C LEU A 328 -8.61 -6.11 -7.94
N GLY A 329 -9.69 -6.90 -7.86
CA GLY A 329 -10.92 -6.65 -8.59
C GLY A 329 -12.16 -6.85 -7.72
N THR A 330 -13.24 -6.19 -8.09
CA THR A 330 -14.61 -6.56 -7.69
C THR A 330 -15.25 -7.36 -8.82
N GLY A 331 -16.40 -8.00 -8.58
CA GLY A 331 -17.24 -8.61 -9.62
C GLY A 331 -17.73 -7.66 -10.76
N ARG A 332 -17.17 -6.45 -10.88
CA ARG A 332 -17.32 -5.49 -11.98
C ARG A 332 -16.04 -5.38 -12.83
N VAL A 333 -15.44 -6.52 -13.19
CA VAL A 333 -14.23 -6.51 -14.05
C VAL A 333 -14.56 -6.05 -15.48
N VAL A 334 -13.62 -5.29 -16.02
CA VAL A 334 -13.71 -4.34 -17.15
C VAL A 334 -13.49 -4.99 -18.53
N ASN A 335 -13.65 -6.31 -18.67
CA ASN A 335 -13.68 -6.95 -20.00
C ASN A 335 -14.69 -8.10 -20.01
N THR A 336 -15.94 -7.77 -20.35
CA THR A 336 -17.13 -8.62 -20.29
C THR A 336 -17.16 -9.75 -21.33
N GLN A 337 -16.05 -10.09 -21.96
CA GLN A 337 -16.01 -11.17 -22.96
C GLN A 337 -15.62 -12.54 -22.38
N LEU A 338 -15.04 -12.63 -21.17
CA LEU A 338 -14.45 -13.91 -20.70
C LEU A 338 -14.71 -14.31 -19.23
N VAL A 339 -15.36 -13.48 -18.40
CA VAL A 339 -15.64 -13.83 -17.00
C VAL A 339 -17.12 -13.62 -16.69
N ASP A 340 -17.84 -14.72 -16.49
CA ASP A 340 -19.23 -14.69 -15.99
C ASP A 340 -19.24 -13.98 -14.61
N PRO A 341 -20.27 -13.16 -14.30
CA PRO A 341 -20.39 -12.53 -12.99
C PRO A 341 -20.40 -13.58 -11.87
N PRO A 342 -19.82 -13.28 -10.70
CA PRO A 342 -19.80 -14.23 -9.58
C PRO A 342 -21.24 -14.60 -9.18
N PRO A 343 -21.54 -15.89 -8.91
CA PRO A 343 -22.84 -16.30 -8.41
C PRO A 343 -23.20 -15.59 -7.10
N VAL A 344 -24.50 -15.40 -6.88
CA VAL A 344 -25.17 -14.66 -5.77
C VAL A 344 -24.86 -15.24 -4.37
N ASP A 345 -24.00 -16.24 -4.27
CA ASP A 345 -23.63 -16.90 -3.03
C ASP A 345 -22.12 -17.21 -3.05
N ASN A 346 -21.32 -16.25 -2.57
CA ASN A 346 -20.51 -16.47 -1.37
C ASN A 346 -19.90 -15.15 -0.87
N SER A 347 -20.50 -14.67 0.22
CA SER A 347 -20.07 -13.59 1.13
C SER A 347 -19.82 -12.20 0.53
N VAL A 348 -20.82 -11.34 0.77
CA VAL A 348 -20.91 -9.89 0.54
C VAL A 348 -21.19 -9.53 -0.93
N GLU A 349 -22.40 -9.03 -1.16
CA GLU A 349 -22.75 -8.21 -2.32
C GLU A 349 -21.64 -7.15 -2.51
N ASN A 350 -20.77 -7.31 -3.52
CA ASN A 350 -19.54 -6.54 -3.79
C ASN A 350 -18.21 -7.00 -3.11
N GLY A 351 -18.02 -8.29 -2.79
CA GLY A 351 -16.73 -8.81 -2.34
C GLY A 351 -15.58 -8.62 -3.35
N MET A 352 -14.39 -8.25 -2.86
CA MET A 352 -13.17 -8.16 -3.65
C MET A 352 -12.49 -9.52 -3.75
N TYR A 353 -11.81 -9.75 -4.86
CA TYR A 353 -10.92 -10.88 -5.08
C TYR A 353 -9.64 -10.39 -5.77
N ILE A 354 -8.66 -11.26 -5.91
CA ILE A 354 -7.52 -11.00 -6.78
C ILE A 354 -7.63 -11.83 -8.05
N TYR A 355 -7.13 -11.29 -9.16
CA TYR A 355 -7.10 -11.99 -10.42
C TYR A 355 -5.82 -11.71 -11.21
N ALA A 356 -5.40 -12.71 -11.97
CA ALA A 356 -4.34 -12.61 -12.94
C ALA A 356 -4.99 -12.46 -14.31
N ASP A 357 -4.88 -11.27 -14.91
CA ASP A 357 -5.36 -10.99 -16.26
C ASP A 357 -4.33 -11.47 -17.29
N MET A 358 -4.60 -12.62 -17.91
CA MET A 358 -3.74 -13.17 -18.95
C MET A 358 -4.22 -12.81 -20.37
N THR A 359 -5.15 -11.86 -20.51
CA THR A 359 -5.70 -11.48 -21.82
C THR A 359 -4.88 -10.39 -22.53
N SER A 360 -3.85 -9.86 -21.86
CA SER A 360 -2.99 -8.83 -22.43
C SER A 360 -2.21 -9.38 -23.64
N PRO A 361 -2.29 -8.73 -24.82
CA PRO A 361 -1.59 -9.18 -26.02
C PRO A 361 -0.06 -9.06 -25.93
N ASN A 362 0.45 -8.40 -24.88
CA ASN A 362 1.88 -8.24 -24.62
C ASN A 362 2.47 -9.39 -23.80
N LEU A 363 1.63 -10.25 -23.20
CA LEU A 363 2.09 -11.39 -22.42
C LEU A 363 2.55 -12.51 -23.37
N LYS A 364 3.72 -13.07 -23.07
CA LYS A 364 4.33 -14.17 -23.85
C LYS A 364 4.08 -15.49 -23.15
N GLU A 365 4.21 -16.59 -23.90
CA GLU A 365 4.20 -17.93 -23.30
C GLU A 365 5.23 -18.05 -22.18
N ASN A 366 4.87 -18.77 -21.12
CA ASN A 366 5.69 -19.04 -19.93
C ASN A 366 6.00 -17.81 -19.05
N THR A 367 5.17 -16.77 -19.14
CA THR A 367 5.19 -15.66 -18.17
C THR A 367 4.49 -16.06 -16.88
N GLU A 368 4.93 -15.50 -15.75
CA GLU A 368 4.32 -15.79 -14.44
C GLU A 368 4.01 -14.55 -13.58
N ALA A 369 2.90 -14.65 -12.84
CA ALA A 369 2.53 -13.72 -11.78
C ALA A 369 2.58 -14.44 -10.43
N VAL A 370 3.36 -13.89 -9.49
CA VAL A 370 3.56 -14.49 -8.17
C VAL A 370 3.07 -13.53 -7.07
N LEU A 371 2.12 -14.00 -6.26
CA LEU A 371 1.69 -13.35 -5.03
C LEU A 371 2.29 -14.12 -3.84
N MET A 372 2.94 -13.43 -2.93
CA MET A 372 3.62 -14.03 -1.78
C MET A 372 2.96 -13.58 -0.48
N SER A 373 2.75 -14.52 0.45
CA SER A 373 2.33 -14.20 1.81
C SER A 373 3.51 -13.71 2.66
N GLU A 374 3.20 -13.18 3.84
CA GLU A 374 4.17 -13.01 4.92
C GLU A 374 4.89 -14.32 5.29
N ILE A 375 6.04 -14.20 5.98
CA ILE A 375 6.71 -15.37 6.55
C ILE A 375 5.85 -15.96 7.66
N LEU A 376 5.32 -17.17 7.44
CA LEU A 376 4.49 -17.86 8.42
C LEU A 376 5.38 -18.60 9.43
N GLU A 377 5.34 -18.17 10.69
CA GLU A 377 5.98 -18.91 11.79
C GLU A 377 5.11 -20.10 12.21
N VAL A 378 5.19 -21.20 11.44
CA VAL A 378 4.52 -22.45 11.79
C VAL A 378 5.40 -23.22 12.79
N PRO A 379 4.91 -23.54 14.01
CA PRO A 379 5.69 -24.27 15.01
C PRO A 379 6.25 -25.58 14.45
N THR A 380 7.50 -25.89 14.81
CA THR A 380 8.15 -27.12 14.36
C THR A 380 7.34 -28.34 14.81
N LYS A 381 7.01 -29.25 13.89
CA LYS A 381 6.14 -30.43 14.09
C LYS A 381 4.63 -30.16 14.19
N SER A 382 4.16 -28.97 13.79
CA SER A 382 2.74 -28.71 13.59
C SER A 382 2.40 -28.67 12.10
N VAL A 383 1.19 -29.10 11.74
CA VAL A 383 0.64 -28.98 10.38
C VAL A 383 -0.42 -27.88 10.41
N SER A 384 -0.25 -26.88 9.55
CA SER A 384 -1.26 -25.83 9.34
C SER A 384 -2.06 -26.13 8.09
N CYS A 385 -3.33 -25.71 8.05
CA CYS A 385 -4.19 -25.86 6.88
C CYS A 385 -4.28 -24.52 6.14
N LEU A 386 -3.91 -24.50 4.86
CA LEU A 386 -4.23 -23.41 3.94
C LEU A 386 -5.53 -23.75 3.21
N THR A 387 -6.53 -22.88 3.29
CA THR A 387 -7.78 -23.02 2.53
C THR A 387 -8.00 -21.77 1.69
N PHE A 388 -8.33 -21.95 0.41
CA PHE A 388 -8.62 -20.87 -0.53
C PHE A 388 -9.68 -21.29 -1.53
N TYR A 389 -10.34 -20.32 -2.15
CA TYR A 389 -11.25 -20.53 -3.27
C TYR A 389 -10.60 -20.02 -4.54
N TYR A 390 -10.71 -20.78 -5.64
CA TYR A 390 -10.19 -20.36 -6.93
C TYR A 390 -11.21 -20.58 -8.05
N HIS A 391 -11.15 -19.72 -9.06
CA HIS A 391 -11.92 -19.85 -10.30
C HIS A 391 -10.96 -19.75 -11.49
N LYS A 392 -11.12 -20.69 -12.43
CA LYS A 392 -10.39 -20.74 -13.69
C LYS A 392 -11.37 -20.95 -14.83
N ASN A 393 -11.38 -20.03 -15.79
CA ASN A 393 -12.19 -20.13 -17.00
C ASN A 393 -11.39 -19.70 -18.23
N GLY A 394 -11.36 -20.53 -19.26
CA GLY A 394 -10.60 -20.29 -20.49
C GLY A 394 -10.42 -21.58 -21.29
N ALA A 395 -10.06 -21.48 -22.57
CA ALA A 395 -9.86 -22.66 -23.42
C ALA A 395 -8.51 -23.37 -23.15
N ASP A 396 -7.59 -22.71 -22.43
CA ASP A 396 -6.18 -23.08 -22.39
C ASP A 396 -5.70 -23.79 -21.11
N THR A 397 -4.47 -24.30 -21.22
CA THR A 397 -3.74 -25.06 -20.19
C THR A 397 -2.94 -24.19 -19.22
N SER A 398 -3.37 -22.94 -18.99
CA SER A 398 -2.79 -22.09 -17.93
C SER A 398 -2.83 -22.82 -16.59
N THR A 399 -1.81 -22.58 -15.77
CA THR A 399 -1.62 -23.34 -14.53
C THR A 399 -1.74 -22.41 -13.34
N LEU A 400 -2.63 -22.77 -12.40
CA LEU A 400 -2.63 -22.21 -11.06
C LEU A 400 -1.86 -23.16 -10.15
N SER A 401 -0.78 -22.67 -9.54
CA SER A 401 0.03 -23.41 -8.61
C SER A 401 0.11 -22.70 -7.26
N VAL A 402 0.20 -23.49 -6.20
CA VAL A 402 0.51 -23.03 -4.85
C VAL A 402 1.82 -23.69 -4.43
N GLY A 403 2.74 -22.86 -3.95
CA GLY A 403 4.07 -23.28 -3.53
C GLY A 403 4.44 -22.76 -2.16
N LYS A 404 5.39 -23.46 -1.54
CA LYS A 404 6.13 -23.00 -0.37
C LYS A 404 7.44 -22.38 -0.87
N ALA A 405 7.65 -21.10 -0.61
CA ALA A 405 8.90 -20.43 -0.93
C ALA A 405 9.88 -20.62 0.24
N THR A 406 11.08 -21.09 -0.03
CA THR A 406 12.20 -21.08 0.91
C THR A 406 13.29 -20.14 0.41
N LEU A 407 13.97 -19.46 1.30
CA LEU A 407 14.83 -18.30 1.07
C LEU A 407 16.20 -18.87 1.32
N ASP A 408 16.86 -19.24 0.23
CA ASP A 408 18.25 -19.62 0.29
C ASP A 408 19.08 -18.34 0.40
N ASN A 409 19.85 -18.23 1.48
CA ASN A 409 20.75 -17.09 1.75
C ASN A 409 22.20 -17.55 1.92
N THR A 410 22.60 -18.63 1.23
CA THR A 410 23.96 -19.15 1.34
C THR A 410 25.02 -18.28 0.64
N ASN A 411 24.63 -17.41 -0.31
CA ASN A 411 25.59 -16.68 -1.16
C ASN A 411 25.35 -15.16 -1.30
N LYS A 412 24.57 -14.52 -0.41
CA LYS A 412 24.16 -13.10 -0.51
C LYS A 412 23.26 -12.75 -1.72
N ASP A 413 23.05 -13.68 -2.64
CA ASP A 413 21.91 -13.67 -3.56
C ASP A 413 20.77 -14.42 -2.90
N MET A 414 19.73 -13.69 -2.52
CA MET A 414 18.52 -14.31 -2.01
C MET A 414 17.69 -14.82 -3.17
N GLN A 415 17.53 -16.14 -3.24
CA GLN A 415 16.59 -16.77 -4.14
C GLN A 415 15.49 -17.45 -3.34
N TYR A 416 14.24 -17.14 -3.70
CA TYR A 416 13.11 -17.95 -3.28
C TYR A 416 13.13 -19.26 -4.06
N VAL A 417 13.53 -20.34 -3.41
CA VAL A 417 13.34 -21.70 -3.87
C VAL A 417 11.88 -22.08 -3.63
N LEU A 418 11.10 -22.03 -4.72
CA LEU A 418 9.69 -22.38 -4.70
C LEU A 418 9.53 -23.90 -4.81
N LYS A 419 8.97 -24.50 -3.76
CA LYS A 419 8.53 -25.90 -3.77
C LYS A 419 7.02 -25.94 -3.97
N GLU A 420 6.59 -26.35 -5.16
CA GLU A 420 5.17 -26.54 -5.46
C GLU A 420 4.55 -27.62 -4.56
N ILE A 421 3.37 -27.32 -4.02
CA ILE A 421 2.56 -28.23 -3.20
C ILE A 421 1.20 -28.53 -3.82
N PHE A 422 0.74 -27.70 -4.75
CA PHE A 422 -0.48 -27.91 -5.53
C PHE A 422 -0.35 -27.27 -6.90
N SER A 423 -0.95 -27.89 -7.90
CA SER A 423 -1.07 -27.37 -9.26
C SER A 423 -2.36 -27.89 -9.89
N THR A 424 -2.99 -27.07 -10.71
CA THR A 424 -4.12 -27.49 -11.55
C THR A 424 -4.16 -26.71 -12.86
N THR A 425 -4.59 -27.42 -13.90
CA THR A 425 -4.96 -26.85 -15.21
C THR A 425 -6.48 -26.89 -15.44
N ASP A 426 -7.23 -27.45 -14.50
CA ASP A 426 -8.65 -27.78 -14.69
C ASP A 426 -9.51 -26.52 -14.62
N ASN A 427 -10.42 -26.39 -15.59
CA ASN A 427 -11.42 -25.33 -15.56
C ASN A 427 -12.46 -25.63 -14.48
N THR A 428 -12.81 -24.60 -13.71
CA THR A 428 -13.79 -24.72 -12.61
C THR A 428 -15.23 -24.51 -13.11
N GLY A 429 -15.42 -24.16 -14.39
CA GLY A 429 -16.73 -23.88 -14.98
C GLY A 429 -17.30 -22.55 -14.49
N LYS A 430 -18.59 -22.54 -14.15
CA LYS A 430 -19.32 -21.32 -13.74
C LYS A 430 -19.17 -20.93 -12.26
N GLY A 431 -18.32 -21.63 -11.50
CA GLY A 431 -18.27 -21.47 -10.05
C GLY A 431 -16.89 -21.62 -9.45
N TRP A 432 -16.76 -21.08 -8.23
CA TRP A 432 -15.56 -21.18 -7.41
C TRP A 432 -15.34 -22.61 -6.92
N THR A 433 -14.09 -23.03 -6.88
CA THR A 433 -13.66 -24.32 -6.32
C THR A 433 -12.88 -24.09 -5.04
N LYS A 434 -13.32 -24.74 -3.96
CA LYS A 434 -12.61 -24.72 -2.68
C LYS A 434 -11.44 -25.70 -2.71
N LYS A 435 -10.26 -25.26 -2.27
CA LYS A 435 -9.10 -26.12 -2.06
C LYS A 435 -8.57 -25.96 -0.64
N THR A 436 -8.20 -27.09 -0.03
CA THR A 436 -7.52 -27.15 1.27
C THR A 436 -6.23 -27.93 1.10
N LEU A 437 -5.13 -27.38 1.61
CA LEU A 437 -3.77 -27.92 1.52
C LEU A 437 -3.13 -27.95 2.92
N ASP A 438 -2.41 -29.04 3.23
CA ASP A 438 -1.62 -29.15 4.44
C ASP A 438 -0.25 -28.48 4.24
N VAL A 439 0.17 -27.70 5.24
CA VAL A 439 1.43 -26.94 5.27
C VAL A 439 2.22 -27.33 6.51
N ASP A 440 3.29 -28.10 6.31
CA ASP A 440 4.14 -28.60 7.39
C ASP A 440 5.04 -27.50 7.98
N GLY A 441 5.02 -27.38 9.31
CA GLY A 441 5.94 -26.57 10.10
C GLY A 441 7.32 -27.20 10.19
N ASN A 442 8.12 -27.03 9.14
CA ASN A 442 9.58 -27.00 9.24
C ASN A 442 9.99 -25.54 9.08
N GLN A 443 10.91 -25.04 9.90
CA GLN A 443 11.40 -23.65 9.93
C GLN A 443 11.73 -23.10 8.53
N GLU A 444 10.75 -22.62 7.78
CA GLU A 444 10.89 -22.24 6.37
C GLU A 444 9.57 -21.59 5.90
N LEU A 445 9.52 -20.24 5.93
CA LEU A 445 9.33 -19.31 4.78
C LEU A 445 8.01 -19.31 3.96
N PRO A 446 7.73 -18.20 3.23
CA PRO A 446 6.36 -17.77 2.92
C PRO A 446 5.65 -18.67 1.89
N ILE A 447 4.32 -18.72 1.96
CA ILE A 447 3.47 -19.37 0.94
C ILE A 447 3.30 -18.44 -0.25
N SER A 448 3.37 -18.96 -1.47
CA SER A 448 3.20 -18.21 -2.72
C SER A 448 2.12 -18.82 -3.61
N TYR A 449 1.34 -17.96 -4.25
CA TYR A 449 0.46 -18.30 -5.36
C TYR A 449 1.16 -17.95 -6.67
N ILE A 450 1.26 -18.93 -7.56
CA ILE A 450 1.93 -18.80 -8.85
C ILE A 450 0.91 -19.03 -9.95
N SER A 451 0.84 -18.09 -10.87
CA SER A 451 -0.02 -18.15 -12.05
C SER A 451 0.85 -18.16 -13.29
N ARG A 452 0.78 -19.23 -14.11
CA ARG A 452 1.57 -19.36 -15.33
C ARG A 452 0.70 -19.34 -16.57
N GLN A 453 1.04 -18.44 -17.50
CA GLN A 453 0.35 -18.31 -18.77
C GLN A 453 1.03 -19.11 -19.87
N LYS A 454 0.20 -19.77 -20.70
CA LYS A 454 0.59 -20.20 -22.04
C LYS A 454 -0.16 -19.45 -23.13
N GLU A 455 -1.46 -19.12 -22.98
CA GLU A 455 -2.23 -18.16 -23.81
C GLU A 455 -3.58 -17.80 -23.12
N GLU A 456 -4.39 -16.89 -23.71
CA GLU A 456 -5.55 -16.15 -23.15
C GLU A 456 -6.40 -16.86 -22.06
N THR A 457 -6.32 -16.43 -20.80
CA THR A 457 -7.16 -16.95 -19.68
C THR A 457 -7.27 -15.92 -18.54
N ALA A 458 -8.30 -15.99 -17.69
CA ALA A 458 -8.33 -15.27 -16.41
C ALA A 458 -8.30 -16.27 -15.25
N LEU A 459 -7.47 -15.99 -14.24
CA LEU A 459 -7.39 -16.78 -13.00
C LEU A 459 -7.76 -15.91 -11.81
N VAL A 460 -8.61 -16.42 -10.92
CA VAL A 460 -9.16 -15.63 -9.79
C VAL A 460 -9.02 -16.40 -8.47
N LEU A 461 -8.62 -15.70 -7.40
CA LEU A 461 -8.50 -16.21 -6.02
C LEU A 461 -9.30 -15.36 -5.04
N SER A 462 -10.01 -16.03 -4.12
CA SER A 462 -10.78 -15.43 -3.03
C SER A 462 -10.57 -16.15 -1.70
#